data_AF-A0A7C4AME1-F1
#
_entry.id   AF-A0A7C4AME1-F1
#
_cell.length_a   1.000
_cell.length_b   1.000
_cell.length_c   1.000
_cell.angle_alpha   90.00
_cell.angle_beta   90.00
_cell.angle_gamma   90.00
#
_symmetry.space_group_name_H-M   'P 1'
#
loop_
_entity.id
_entity.type
_entity.pdbx_description
1 polymer ?
#
loop_
_entity_poly.entity_id
_entity_poly.type
_entity_poly.pdbx_seq_one_letter_code
_entity_poly.pdbx_strand_id
1 'polypeptide(L)'
;AAALPAVHSLLWQAEHPFGEGRPDSNDLAQFQTFITKAATKMKSGHAALDLKALDYQPQHLAQTMQKLTLDAVRGMLPQKAVDASHCTQCGVCASTCPAAAITLSPFPVFGSSCFLCYQCVRICPEHAITADFSQMEAGLRQRAATFQEKAELKFFI
;
A
#
# COMPACT_ATOMS: atom_id res chain seq x y z
N ALA A 1 9.31 -16.21 -1.89
CA ALA A 1 8.82 -14.82 -1.84
C ALA A 1 9.24 -14.06 -3.10
N ALA A 2 8.64 -12.90 -3.38
CA ALA A 2 9.09 -12.01 -4.45
C ALA A 2 8.89 -10.55 -4.04
N ALA A 3 9.77 -9.66 -4.50
CA ALA A 3 9.61 -8.21 -4.39
C ALA A 3 9.35 -7.65 -5.80
N LEU A 4 8.15 -7.10 -6.01
CA LEU A 4 7.71 -6.54 -7.28
C LEU A 4 7.58 -5.02 -7.15
N PRO A 5 8.33 -4.22 -7.93
CA PRO A 5 8.19 -2.77 -7.94
C PRO A 5 6.83 -2.37 -8.53
N ALA A 6 6.19 -1.39 -7.89
CA ALA A 6 4.92 -0.81 -8.31
C ALA A 6 4.80 0.62 -7.77
N VAL A 7 3.83 1.38 -8.28
CA VAL A 7 3.51 2.72 -7.78
C VAL A 7 3.27 2.68 -6.26
N HIS A 8 4.04 3.47 -5.51
CA HIS A 8 3.94 3.51 -4.06
C HIS A 8 2.52 3.89 -3.61
N SER A 9 1.97 3.15 -2.64
CA SER A 9 0.56 3.25 -2.22
C SER A 9 0.16 4.58 -1.61
N LEU A 10 1.12 5.47 -1.30
CA LEU A 10 0.91 6.83 -0.78
C LEU A 10 1.33 7.94 -1.76
N LEU A 11 1.79 7.60 -2.96
CA LEU A 11 2.27 8.57 -3.95
C LEU A 11 1.43 8.59 -5.23
N TRP A 12 0.27 7.93 -5.27
CA TRP A 12 -0.52 7.81 -6.51
C TRP A 12 -1.07 9.13 -7.06
N GLN A 13 -1.02 10.21 -6.26
CA GLN A 13 -1.40 11.57 -6.67
C GLN A 13 -0.18 12.46 -6.94
N ALA A 14 1.04 11.97 -6.70
CA ALA A 14 2.26 12.72 -6.95
C ALA A 14 2.52 12.80 -8.46
N GLU A 15 3.12 13.90 -8.91
CA GLU A 15 3.51 14.11 -10.31
C GLU A 15 4.54 13.06 -10.77
N HIS A 16 5.48 12.70 -9.90
CA HIS A 16 6.51 11.69 -10.15
C HIS A 16 6.53 10.67 -9.01
N PRO A 17 5.64 9.67 -9.05
CA PRO A 17 5.54 8.66 -8.02
C PRO A 17 6.68 7.64 -8.10
N PHE A 18 7.09 7.09 -6.95
CA PHE A 18 8.00 5.95 -6.95
C PHE A 18 7.34 4.74 -7.59
N GLY A 19 8.06 4.07 -8.49
CA GLY A 19 7.54 2.94 -9.25
C GLY A 19 6.67 3.34 -10.44
N GLU A 20 6.71 4.61 -10.88
CA GLU A 20 6.08 5.04 -12.14
C GLU A 20 6.47 4.14 -13.32
N GLY A 21 5.50 3.77 -14.14
CA GLY A 21 5.68 2.85 -15.26
C GLY A 21 5.90 1.38 -14.87
N ARG A 22 5.89 1.04 -13.58
CA ARG A 22 6.06 -0.33 -13.07
C ARG A 22 4.79 -0.79 -12.32
N PRO A 23 4.41 -2.09 -12.40
CA PRO A 23 5.08 -3.13 -13.17
C PRO A 23 4.88 -2.92 -14.68
N ASP A 24 5.95 -3.12 -15.44
CA ASP A 24 5.91 -3.10 -16.91
C ASP A 24 5.68 -4.52 -17.48
N SER A 25 5.69 -4.66 -18.81
CA SER A 25 5.49 -5.95 -19.47
C SER A 25 6.57 -6.98 -19.12
N ASN A 26 7.81 -6.54 -18.91
CA ASN A 26 8.92 -7.40 -18.52
C ASN A 26 8.79 -7.86 -17.06
N ASP A 27 8.31 -6.99 -16.16
CA ASP A 27 8.03 -7.35 -14.78
C ASP A 27 6.97 -8.43 -14.68
N LEU A 28 5.88 -8.24 -15.43
CA LEU A 28 4.77 -9.17 -15.47
C LEU A 28 5.20 -10.54 -16.02
N ALA A 29 6.02 -10.57 -17.07
CA ALA A 29 6.56 -11.81 -17.63
C ALA A 29 7.44 -12.57 -16.63
N GLN A 30 8.33 -11.86 -15.92
CA GLN A 30 9.16 -12.46 -14.88
C GLN A 30 8.32 -12.96 -13.70
N PHE A 31 7.31 -12.19 -13.29
CA PHE A 31 6.40 -12.57 -12.21
C PHE A 31 5.57 -13.81 -12.55
N GLN A 32 5.06 -13.92 -13.79
CA GLN A 32 4.36 -15.11 -14.28
C GLN A 32 5.27 -16.36 -14.25
N THR A 33 6.53 -16.20 -14.64
CA THR A 33 7.53 -17.27 -14.55
C THR A 33 7.74 -17.71 -13.11
N PHE A 34 7.85 -16.76 -12.18
CA PHE A 34 7.98 -17.03 -10.74
C PHE A 34 6.75 -17.76 -10.19
N ILE A 35 5.53 -17.28 -10.48
CA ILE A 35 4.28 -17.93 -10.04
C ILE A 35 4.21 -19.38 -10.52
N THR A 36 4.54 -19.63 -11.78
CA THR A 36 4.54 -20.98 -12.36
C THR A 36 5.49 -21.91 -11.62
N LYS A 37 6.72 -21.44 -11.33
CA LYS A 37 7.69 -22.19 -10.54
C LYS A 37 7.20 -22.44 -9.12
N ALA A 38 6.69 -21.42 -8.44
CA ALA A 38 6.16 -21.54 -7.09
C ALA A 38 5.00 -22.53 -7.00
N ALA A 39 4.05 -22.48 -7.95
CA ALA A 39 2.91 -23.39 -8.01
C ALA A 39 3.34 -24.85 -8.23
N THR A 40 4.32 -25.10 -9.11
CA THR A 40 4.91 -26.42 -9.30
C THR A 40 5.56 -26.91 -8.01
N LYS A 41 6.33 -26.04 -7.33
CA LYS A 41 6.96 -26.41 -6.06
C LYS A 41 5.93 -26.78 -4.98
N MET A 42 4.87 -26.01 -4.85
CA MET A 42 3.81 -26.30 -3.87
C MET A 42 3.17 -27.67 -4.07
N LYS A 43 3.11 -28.18 -5.31
CA LYS A 43 2.51 -29.49 -5.62
C LYS A 43 3.40 -30.68 -5.30
N SER A 44 4.72 -30.57 -5.43
CA SER A 44 5.63 -31.72 -5.28
C SER A 44 6.31 -31.83 -3.92
N GLY A 45 5.94 -30.98 -2.95
CA GLY A 45 6.52 -30.98 -1.61
C GLY A 45 7.95 -30.43 -1.61
N HIS A 46 8.17 -29.32 -0.90
CA HIS A 46 9.46 -28.64 -0.88
C HIS A 46 9.84 -28.24 0.54
N ALA A 47 11.14 -28.14 0.79
CA ALA A 47 11.66 -27.54 2.01
C ALA A 47 11.17 -26.08 2.12
N ALA A 48 10.75 -25.70 3.32
CA ALA A 48 10.41 -24.32 3.61
C ALA A 48 11.65 -23.42 3.45
N LEU A 49 11.43 -22.16 3.02
CA LEU A 49 12.48 -21.15 3.04
C LEU A 49 12.83 -20.81 4.50
N ASP A 50 14.12 -20.68 4.80
CA ASP A 50 14.54 -20.03 6.04
C ASP A 50 14.04 -18.59 6.04
N LEU A 51 13.26 -18.20 7.05
CA LEU A 51 12.69 -16.87 7.17
C LEU A 51 13.77 -15.78 7.24
N LYS A 52 15.00 -16.11 7.66
CA LYS A 52 16.13 -15.19 7.61
C LYS A 52 16.47 -14.74 6.19
N ALA A 53 16.18 -15.58 5.17
CA ALA A 53 16.37 -15.21 3.77
C ALA A 53 15.39 -14.11 3.31
N LEU A 54 14.32 -13.87 4.08
CA LEU A 54 13.33 -12.82 3.84
C LEU A 54 13.56 -11.59 4.73
N ASP A 55 14.49 -11.65 5.67
CA ASP A 55 14.81 -10.55 6.59
C ASP A 55 15.79 -9.58 5.93
N TYR A 56 15.25 -8.73 5.04
CA TYR A 56 16.04 -7.73 4.32
C TYR A 56 16.26 -6.43 5.12
N GLN A 57 15.61 -6.29 6.28
CA GLN A 57 15.64 -5.06 7.06
C GLN A 57 16.73 -5.12 8.15
N PRO A 58 17.60 -4.10 8.26
CA PRO A 58 18.54 -4.00 9.39
C PRO A 58 17.84 -4.13 10.75
N GLN A 59 18.39 -4.94 11.66
CA GLN A 59 17.76 -5.30 12.95
C GLN A 59 17.32 -4.08 13.78
N HIS A 60 18.10 -3.00 13.77
CA HIS A 60 17.76 -1.76 14.49
C HIS A 60 16.50 -1.07 13.93
N LEU A 61 16.29 -1.13 12.61
CA LEU A 61 15.07 -0.61 11.98
C LEU A 61 13.89 -1.54 12.25
N ALA A 62 14.10 -2.85 12.22
CA ALA A 62 13.05 -3.83 12.53
C ALA A 62 12.50 -3.64 13.95
N GLN A 63 13.37 -3.47 14.95
CA GLN A 63 12.98 -3.19 16.34
C GLN A 63 12.21 -1.87 16.49
N THR A 64 12.53 -0.87 15.67
CA THR A 64 11.81 0.41 15.68
C THR A 64 10.41 0.23 15.09
N MET A 65 10.30 -0.46 13.94
CA MET A 65 9.02 -0.74 13.28
C MET A 65 8.10 -1.61 14.13
N GLN A 66 8.63 -2.57 14.88
CA GLN A 66 7.86 -3.45 15.77
C GLN A 66 7.14 -2.70 16.90
N LYS A 67 7.56 -1.47 17.24
CA LYS A 67 6.93 -0.65 18.27
C LYS A 67 5.78 0.22 17.74
N LEU A 68 5.60 0.30 16.42
CA LEU A 68 4.56 1.12 15.81
C LEU A 68 3.20 0.43 15.92
N THR A 69 2.22 1.14 16.46
CA THR A 69 0.82 0.71 16.54
C THR A 69 -0.02 1.40 15.47
N LEU A 70 -1.18 0.83 15.13
CA LEU A 70 -2.12 1.48 14.22
C LEU A 70 -2.58 2.85 14.74
N ASP A 71 -2.69 3.02 16.07
CA ASP A 71 -3.05 4.31 16.67
C ASP A 71 -1.95 5.35 16.52
N ALA A 72 -0.68 4.97 16.69
CA ALA A 72 0.44 5.86 16.41
C ALA A 72 0.45 6.26 14.92
N VAL A 73 0.22 5.30 14.03
CA VAL A 73 0.18 5.53 12.58
C VAL A 73 -0.99 6.43 12.15
N ARG A 74 -2.16 6.35 12.81
CA ARG A 74 -3.29 7.26 12.59
C ARG A 74 -2.95 8.73 12.81
N GLY A 75 -2.05 9.02 13.75
CA GLY A 75 -1.56 10.38 13.99
C GLY A 75 -0.55 10.86 12.95
N MET A 76 0.09 9.95 12.21
CA MET A 76 1.13 10.27 11.22
C MET A 76 0.61 10.32 9.77
N LEU A 77 -0.44 9.56 9.48
CA LEU A 77 -0.99 9.45 8.11
C LEU A 77 -2.05 10.52 7.83
N PRO A 78 -2.24 10.93 6.56
CA PRO A 78 -3.20 11.95 6.17
C PRO A 78 -4.62 11.72 6.67
N GLN A 79 -5.23 12.76 7.26
CA GLN A 79 -6.64 12.70 7.64
C GLN A 79 -7.53 12.77 6.39
N LYS A 80 -8.65 12.04 6.44
CA LYS A 80 -9.66 12.07 5.37
C LYS A 80 -10.67 13.16 5.67
N ALA A 81 -11.03 13.94 4.66
CA ALA A 81 -12.13 14.89 4.70
C ALA A 81 -13.21 14.49 3.69
N VAL A 82 -14.46 14.84 3.98
CA VAL A 82 -15.59 14.66 3.07
C VAL A 82 -16.13 16.02 2.69
N ASP A 83 -16.17 16.30 1.38
CA ASP A 83 -16.88 17.45 0.83
C ASP A 83 -18.34 17.07 0.55
N ALA A 84 -19.24 17.57 1.40
CA ALA A 84 -20.67 17.33 1.29
C ALA A 84 -21.28 17.91 0.00
N SER A 85 -20.68 18.92 -0.60
CA SER A 85 -21.18 19.53 -1.84
C SER A 85 -20.95 18.66 -3.07
N HIS A 86 -19.92 17.81 -3.05
CA HIS A 86 -19.62 16.85 -4.10
C HIS A 86 -20.19 15.45 -3.80
N CYS A 87 -20.48 15.12 -2.54
CA CYS A 87 -20.92 13.77 -2.18
C CYS A 87 -22.37 13.48 -2.59
N THR A 88 -22.56 12.64 -3.60
CA THR A 88 -23.88 12.17 -4.06
C THR A 88 -24.48 11.04 -3.22
N GLN A 89 -23.81 10.63 -2.14
CA GLN A 89 -24.22 9.52 -1.26
C GLN A 89 -24.34 8.16 -1.99
N CYS A 90 -23.61 7.97 -3.09
CA CYS A 90 -23.66 6.76 -3.93
C CYS A 90 -23.21 5.47 -3.23
N GLY A 91 -22.52 5.57 -2.08
CA GLY A 91 -22.14 4.43 -1.25
C GLY A 91 -20.97 3.56 -1.77
N VAL A 92 -20.34 3.91 -2.89
CA VAL A 92 -19.17 3.18 -3.45
C VAL A 92 -18.04 3.04 -2.43
N CYS A 93 -17.77 4.09 -1.64
CA CYS A 93 -16.74 4.02 -0.61
C CYS A 93 -17.04 2.97 0.47
N ALA A 94 -18.30 2.81 0.87
CA ALA A 94 -18.71 1.84 1.87
C ALA A 94 -18.68 0.41 1.33
N SER A 95 -19.21 0.19 0.11
CA SER A 95 -19.28 -1.14 -0.50
C SER A 95 -17.91 -1.74 -0.86
N THR A 96 -16.93 -0.88 -1.16
CA THR A 96 -15.57 -1.31 -1.53
C THR A 96 -14.61 -1.37 -0.34
N CYS A 97 -15.02 -0.96 0.85
CA CYS A 97 -14.16 -0.96 2.03
C CYS A 97 -13.92 -2.39 2.53
N PRO A 98 -12.70 -2.95 2.42
CA PRO A 98 -12.45 -4.34 2.83
C PRO A 98 -12.56 -4.55 4.35
N ALA A 99 -12.49 -3.48 5.14
CA ALA A 99 -12.65 -3.53 6.60
C ALA A 99 -14.07 -3.20 7.07
N ALA A 100 -15.03 -2.98 6.14
CA ALA A 100 -16.38 -2.52 6.46
C ALA A 100 -16.38 -1.30 7.41
N ALA A 101 -15.40 -0.41 7.26
CA ALA A 101 -15.10 0.66 8.21
C ALA A 101 -15.84 1.98 7.90
N ILE A 102 -16.83 1.97 7.02
CA ILE A 102 -17.52 3.18 6.56
C ILE A 102 -19.03 2.98 6.70
N THR A 103 -19.67 3.88 7.44
CA THR A 103 -21.14 3.96 7.57
C THR A 103 -21.63 5.24 6.87
N LEU A 104 -22.81 5.21 6.25
CA LEU A 104 -23.41 6.39 5.60
C LEU A 104 -24.47 7.00 6.53
N SER A 105 -24.32 8.27 6.93
CA SER A 105 -25.33 8.99 7.73
C SER A 105 -25.19 10.52 7.70
N PRO A 106 -25.79 11.23 6.71
CA PRO A 106 -26.04 10.75 5.36
C PRO A 106 -24.74 10.59 4.55
N PHE A 107 -23.68 11.27 4.96
CA PHE A 107 -22.35 11.21 4.37
C PHE A 107 -21.48 10.10 5.00
N PRO A 108 -20.36 9.72 4.36
CA PRO A 108 -19.43 8.73 4.89
C PRO A 108 -18.85 9.10 6.26
N VAL A 109 -18.97 8.20 7.21
CA VAL A 109 -18.35 8.25 8.55
C VAL A 109 -17.37 7.09 8.66
N PHE A 110 -16.11 7.40 9.00
CA PHE A 110 -15.02 6.43 9.08
C PHE A 110 -14.85 5.90 10.50
N GLY A 111 -15.05 4.59 10.68
CA GLY A 111 -14.93 3.90 11.96
C GLY A 111 -13.50 3.45 12.31
N SER A 112 -13.37 2.88 13.50
CA SER A 112 -12.09 2.43 14.09
C SER A 112 -11.47 1.22 13.40
N SER A 113 -12.23 0.44 12.62
CA SER A 113 -11.67 -0.64 11.79
C SER A 113 -10.89 -0.13 10.58
N CYS A 114 -10.89 1.19 10.32
CA CYS A 114 -10.13 1.77 9.22
C CYS A 114 -8.62 1.60 9.46
N PHE A 115 -7.95 0.91 8.55
CA PHE A 115 -6.50 0.71 8.53
C PHE A 115 -5.78 1.61 7.51
N LEU A 116 -6.44 2.68 7.08
CA LEU A 116 -5.83 3.78 6.29
C LEU A 116 -5.25 3.34 4.94
N CYS A 117 -5.95 2.46 4.21
CA CYS A 117 -5.56 2.10 2.83
C CYS A 117 -5.88 3.17 1.78
N TYR A 118 -6.70 4.16 2.13
CA TYR A 118 -7.17 5.24 1.25
C TYR A 118 -7.88 4.81 -0.04
N GLN A 119 -8.34 3.56 -0.14
CA GLN A 119 -9.12 3.11 -1.30
C GLN A 119 -10.37 3.97 -1.52
N CYS A 120 -11.05 4.37 -0.45
CA CYS A 120 -12.20 5.26 -0.51
C CYS A 120 -11.92 6.64 -1.16
N VAL A 121 -10.69 7.17 -1.02
CA VAL A 121 -10.25 8.41 -1.67
C VAL A 121 -10.03 8.16 -3.16
N ARG A 122 -9.38 7.02 -3.50
CA ARG A 122 -9.05 6.63 -4.87
C ARG A 122 -10.26 6.33 -5.75
N ILE A 123 -11.29 5.71 -5.17
CA ILE A 123 -12.44 5.16 -5.91
C ILE A 123 -13.67 6.08 -5.90
N CYS A 124 -13.65 7.18 -5.14
CA CYS A 124 -14.80 8.07 -5.07
C CYS A 124 -15.03 8.73 -6.45
N PRO A 125 -16.15 8.44 -7.14
CA PRO A 125 -16.38 8.96 -8.49
C PRO A 125 -16.57 10.48 -8.52
N GLU A 126 -17.06 11.05 -7.40
CA GLU A 126 -17.29 12.48 -7.26
C GLU A 126 -16.07 13.22 -6.68
N HIS A 127 -14.98 12.51 -6.38
CA HIS A 127 -13.83 13.06 -5.67
C HIS A 127 -14.18 13.76 -4.34
N ALA A 128 -15.30 13.37 -3.73
CA ALA A 128 -15.82 13.97 -2.51
C ALA A 128 -15.06 13.57 -1.24
N ILE A 129 -14.17 12.58 -1.31
CA ILE A 129 -13.32 12.16 -0.18
C ILE A 129 -11.88 12.54 -0.51
N THR A 130 -11.28 13.40 0.28
CA THR A 130 -9.92 13.92 0.07
C THR A 130 -9.01 13.58 1.24
N ALA A 131 -7.70 13.61 1.00
CA ALA A 131 -6.66 13.53 2.02
C ALA A 131 -5.41 14.24 1.46
N ASP A 132 -4.70 15.00 2.30
CA ASP A 132 -3.48 15.72 1.88
C ASP A 132 -2.24 14.84 2.05
N PHE A 133 -1.65 14.42 0.94
CA PHE A 133 -0.45 13.57 0.93
C PHE A 133 0.86 14.37 0.91
N SER A 134 0.84 15.70 0.86
CA SER A 134 2.03 16.53 0.67
C SER A 134 3.14 16.26 1.71
N GLN A 135 2.78 16.22 3.00
CA GLN A 135 3.72 15.91 4.07
C GLN A 135 4.27 14.48 3.98
N MET A 136 3.39 13.52 3.65
CA MET A 136 3.78 12.12 3.51
C MET A 136 4.74 11.93 2.33
N GLU A 137 4.46 12.59 1.21
CA GLU A 137 5.32 12.59 0.04
C GLU A 137 6.72 13.14 0.38
N ALA A 138 6.80 14.30 1.05
CA ALA A 138 8.07 14.88 1.48
C ALA A 138 8.87 13.90 2.37
N GLY A 139 8.21 13.26 3.33
CA GLY A 139 8.84 12.27 4.20
C GLY A 139 9.32 11.02 3.44
N LEU A 140 8.52 10.51 2.50
CA LEU A 140 8.90 9.37 1.67
C LEU A 140 10.10 9.70 0.77
N ARG A 141 10.18 10.91 0.22
CA ARG A 141 11.34 11.38 -0.56
C ARG A 141 12.61 11.44 0.29
N GLN A 142 12.52 11.93 1.53
CA GLN A 142 13.67 11.91 2.46
C GLN A 142 14.12 10.48 2.78
N ARG A 143 13.18 9.56 3.03
CA ARG A 143 13.49 8.15 3.28
C ARG A 143 14.14 7.49 2.06
N ALA A 144 13.62 7.74 0.86
CA ALA A 144 14.20 7.21 -0.38
C ALA A 144 15.65 7.69 -0.58
N ALA A 145 15.94 8.97 -0.31
CA ALA A 145 17.30 9.50 -0.34
C ALA A 145 18.24 8.84 0.69
N THR A 146 17.69 8.41 1.84
CA THR A 146 18.44 7.76 2.92
C THR A 146 18.75 6.29 2.62
N PHE A 147 17.74 5.54 2.17
CA PHE A 147 17.85 4.09 1.99
C PHE A 147 18.34 3.68 0.60
N GLN A 148 18.16 4.55 -0.41
CA GLN A 148 18.62 4.33 -1.78
C GLN A 148 18.23 2.95 -2.33
N GLU A 149 17.02 2.48 -2.00
CA GLU A 149 16.55 1.17 -2.43
C GLU A 149 16.39 1.12 -3.95
N LYS A 150 16.91 0.06 -4.57
CA LYS A 150 16.79 -0.15 -6.01
C LYS A 150 15.43 -0.74 -6.36
N ALA A 151 14.77 -0.21 -7.39
CA ALA A 151 13.51 -0.71 -7.94
C ALA A 151 13.72 -1.97 -8.83
N GLU A 152 14.43 -2.95 -8.29
CA GLU A 152 14.75 -4.22 -8.95
C GLU A 152 13.80 -5.33 -8.49
N LEU A 153 13.42 -6.19 -9.43
CA LEU A 153 12.73 -7.44 -9.13
C LEU A 153 13.65 -8.38 -8.34
N LYS A 154 13.16 -8.93 -7.23
CA LYS A 154 13.89 -9.95 -6.45
C LYS A 154 13.02 -11.17 -6.24
N PHE A 155 13.53 -12.35 -6.59
CA PHE A 155 12.84 -13.62 -6.39
C PHE A 155 13.59 -14.48 -5.36
N PHE A 156 12.84 -14.99 -4.38
CA PHE A 156 13.31 -15.86 -3.32
C PHE A 156 12.61 -17.21 -3.51
N ILE A 157 13.32 -18.23 -4.01
CA ILE A 157 12.77 -19.54 -4.40
C ILE A 157 13.51 -20.69 -3.76
#